data_AF-A0A5U3HU09-F1
#
_entry.id   AF-A0A5U3HU09-F1
#
_cell.length_a   1.000
_cell.length_b   1.000
_cell.length_c   1.000
_cell.angle_alpha   90.00
_cell.angle_beta   90.00
_cell.angle_gamma   90.00
#
_symmetry.space_group_name_H-M   'P 1'
#
loop_
_entity.id
_entity.type
_entity.pdbx_description
1 polymer ?
#
loop_
_entity_poly.entity_id
_entity_poly.type
_entity_poly.pdbx_seq_one_letter_code
_entity_poly.pdbx_strand_id
1 'polypeptide(L)'
;FPRAMAVSAAVIVGIYMVGTWALNTLLPAGKTDIVAGVMQAMHAAADTLHMPWLIPVMAICMFFGALGQINSWLVGPIYMLQEASREDNLLGDRIGKLHPVWKTPAFALTVQAIIVTVLCFSTFISPSVAAAYWMLTALTTITYFIPYLVMFPAFWRLRKTQPDTPRSFKIPGKVLPAILPALGFLSIAFAVALLFIPPSQIDMGGYFQYAGKIIGGAVLAVVVAEYIYHRAQKRNARLSMAGGK
;
A
#
# COMPACT_ATOMS: atom_id res chain seq x y z
N PHE A 1 16.27 9.76 -14.74
CA PHE A 1 15.00 9.20 -14.21
C PHE A 1 14.52 7.95 -14.96
N PRO A 2 14.23 7.95 -16.28
CA PRO A 2 13.63 6.78 -16.94
C PRO A 2 14.52 5.52 -16.94
N ARG A 3 15.83 5.68 -17.16
CA ARG A 3 16.81 4.57 -17.06
C ARG A 3 16.84 3.96 -15.66
N ALA A 4 16.84 4.80 -14.63
CA ALA A 4 16.81 4.34 -13.24
C ALA A 4 15.52 3.56 -12.94
N MET A 5 14.37 4.02 -13.45
CA MET A 5 13.10 3.31 -13.29
C MET A 5 13.09 1.96 -14.01
N ALA A 6 13.63 1.89 -15.23
CA ALA A 6 13.73 0.64 -15.98
C ALA A 6 14.65 -0.39 -15.29
N VAL A 7 15.81 0.05 -14.81
CA VAL A 7 16.74 -0.80 -14.05
C VAL A 7 16.08 -1.28 -12.75
N SER A 8 15.43 -0.38 -12.02
CA SER A 8 14.73 -0.73 -10.77
C SER A 8 13.64 -1.77 -11.03
N ALA A 9 12.82 -1.58 -12.06
CA ALA A 9 11.78 -2.54 -12.44
C ALA A 9 12.37 -3.92 -12.78
N ALA A 10 13.45 -3.96 -13.58
CA ALA A 10 14.10 -5.22 -13.94
C ALA A 10 14.68 -5.95 -12.72
N VAL A 11 15.33 -5.21 -11.81
CA VAL A 11 15.88 -5.77 -10.57
C VAL A 11 14.77 -6.30 -9.66
N ILE A 12 13.71 -5.52 -9.46
CA ILE A 12 12.56 -5.92 -8.62
C ILE A 12 11.90 -7.18 -9.18
N VAL A 13 11.61 -7.21 -10.49
CA VAL A 13 11.02 -8.38 -11.15
C VAL A 13 11.95 -9.59 -11.03
N GLY A 14 13.24 -9.41 -11.28
CA GLY A 14 14.23 -10.49 -11.18
C GLY A 14 14.27 -11.10 -9.78
N ILE A 15 14.35 -10.27 -8.73
CA ILE A 15 14.37 -10.75 -7.35
C ILE A 15 13.07 -11.48 -6.98
N TYR A 16 11.90 -10.92 -7.34
CA TYR A 16 10.62 -11.58 -7.07
C TYR A 16 10.45 -12.90 -7.82
N MET A 17 10.87 -12.97 -9.08
CA MET A 17 10.80 -14.19 -9.87
C MET A 17 11.69 -15.28 -9.27
N VAL A 18 12.94 -14.95 -8.92
CA VAL A 18 13.86 -15.89 -8.30
C VAL A 18 13.31 -16.40 -6.96
N GLY A 19 12.82 -15.50 -6.10
CA GLY A 19 12.24 -15.87 -4.82
C GLY A 19 11.00 -16.77 -4.96
N THR A 20 10.09 -16.42 -5.87
CA THR A 20 8.88 -17.20 -6.13
C THR A 20 9.21 -18.57 -6.71
N TRP A 21 10.16 -18.63 -7.64
CA TRP A 21 10.60 -19.88 -8.24
C TRP A 21 11.26 -20.80 -7.20
N ALA A 22 12.17 -20.28 -6.37
CA ALA A 22 12.79 -21.05 -5.30
C ALA A 22 11.77 -21.57 -4.28
N LEU A 23 10.75 -20.79 -3.95
CA LEU A 23 9.68 -21.24 -3.05
C LEU A 23 8.88 -22.39 -3.66
N ASN A 24 8.47 -22.25 -4.93
CA ASN A 24 7.65 -23.24 -5.63
C ASN A 24 8.40 -24.53 -5.99
N THR A 25 9.73 -24.53 -6.03
CA THR A 25 10.51 -25.78 -6.21
C THR A 25 10.62 -26.57 -4.92
N LEU A 26 10.60 -25.90 -3.76
CA LEU A 26 10.74 -26.53 -2.44
C LEU A 26 9.40 -26.93 -1.81
N LEU A 27 8.33 -26.19 -2.12
CA LEU A 27 7.00 -26.44 -1.57
C LEU A 27 6.00 -26.79 -2.68
N PRO A 28 5.29 -27.93 -2.58
CA PRO A 28 4.22 -28.27 -3.51
C PRO A 28 3.11 -27.22 -3.53
N ALA A 29 2.59 -26.92 -4.73
CA ALA A 29 1.47 -26.01 -4.90
C ALA A 29 0.27 -26.44 -4.03
N GLY A 30 -0.17 -25.54 -3.13
CA GLY A 30 -1.32 -25.77 -2.24
C GLY A 30 -0.99 -26.13 -0.79
N LYS A 31 0.28 -26.34 -0.43
CA LYS A 31 0.71 -26.51 0.98
C LYS A 31 1.38 -25.27 1.58
N THR A 32 1.56 -24.23 0.78
CA THR A 32 2.20 -22.98 1.21
C THR A 32 1.23 -22.15 2.03
N ASP A 33 1.57 -21.91 3.29
CA ASP A 33 0.86 -20.93 4.11
C ASP A 33 1.21 -19.51 3.63
N ILE A 34 0.22 -18.63 3.55
CA ILE A 34 0.43 -17.27 3.00
C ILE A 34 1.22 -16.38 3.96
N VAL A 35 1.17 -16.68 5.26
CA VAL A 35 1.88 -15.94 6.31
C VAL A 35 3.23 -16.59 6.60
N ALA A 36 3.25 -17.91 6.78
CA ALA A 36 4.45 -18.66 7.16
C ALA A 36 5.24 -19.21 5.97
N GLY A 37 4.78 -19.04 4.73
CA GLY A 37 5.30 -19.72 3.54
C GLY A 37 6.80 -19.55 3.30
N VAL A 38 7.36 -18.37 3.59
CA VAL A 38 8.80 -18.13 3.49
C VAL A 38 9.57 -18.97 4.51
N MET A 39 9.12 -19.00 5.77
CA MET A 39 9.74 -19.82 6.82
C MET A 39 9.56 -21.32 6.54
N GLN A 40 8.41 -21.74 6.01
CA GLN A 40 8.17 -23.11 5.58
C GLN A 40 9.14 -23.54 4.47
N ALA A 41 9.37 -22.68 3.48
CA ALA A 41 10.32 -22.95 2.40
C ALA A 41 11.76 -23.02 2.92
N MET A 42 12.11 -22.14 3.86
CA MET A 42 13.40 -22.14 4.54
C MET A 42 13.63 -23.42 5.36
N HIS A 43 12.60 -23.90 6.06
CA HIS A 43 12.64 -25.20 6.74
C HIS A 43 12.84 -26.35 5.74
N ALA A 44 12.04 -26.42 4.68
CA ALA A 44 12.17 -27.46 3.66
C ALA A 44 13.56 -27.47 3.00
N ALA A 45 14.13 -26.28 2.73
CA ALA A 45 15.49 -26.14 2.23
C ALA A 45 16.54 -26.65 3.24
N ALA A 46 16.41 -26.25 4.52
CA ALA A 46 17.33 -26.65 5.57
C ALA A 46 17.32 -28.17 5.80
N ASP A 47 16.14 -28.80 5.74
CA ASP A 47 15.97 -30.25 5.84
C ASP A 47 16.62 -30.96 4.64
N THR A 48 16.41 -30.44 3.42
CA THR A 48 17.03 -30.98 2.20
C THR A 48 18.57 -30.88 2.24
N LEU A 49 19.10 -29.79 2.78
CA LEU A 49 20.53 -29.55 2.95
C LEU A 49 21.13 -30.25 4.18
N HIS A 50 20.30 -30.88 5.03
CA HIS A 50 20.69 -31.45 6.32
C HIS A 50 21.39 -30.42 7.24
N MET A 51 20.97 -29.16 7.18
CA MET A 51 21.54 -28.03 7.93
C MET A 51 20.50 -27.35 8.82
N PRO A 52 20.03 -28.00 9.90
CA PRO A 52 18.96 -27.46 10.75
C PRO A 52 19.36 -26.17 11.47
N TRP A 53 20.67 -25.91 11.63
CA TRP A 53 21.19 -24.68 12.22
C TRP A 53 20.91 -23.42 11.37
N LEU A 54 20.62 -23.57 10.08
CA LEU A 54 20.27 -22.44 9.21
C LEU A 54 18.92 -21.81 9.58
N ILE A 55 17.97 -22.60 10.10
CA ILE A 55 16.64 -22.14 10.46
C ILE A 55 16.68 -20.96 11.45
N PRO A 56 17.32 -21.05 12.63
CA PRO A 56 17.35 -19.94 13.58
C PRO A 56 18.09 -18.72 13.03
N VAL A 57 19.16 -18.91 12.24
CA VAL A 57 19.88 -17.81 11.60
C VAL A 57 18.98 -17.05 10.63
N MET A 58 18.28 -17.77 9.75
CA MET A 58 17.34 -17.18 8.81
C MET A 58 16.16 -16.51 9.52
N ALA A 59 15.64 -17.11 10.59
CA ALA A 59 14.58 -16.51 11.40
C ALA A 59 15.01 -15.17 12.02
N ILE A 60 16.25 -15.07 12.53
CA ILE A 60 16.82 -13.83 13.05
C ILE A 60 16.96 -12.78 11.93
N CYS A 61 17.49 -13.17 10.78
CA CYS A 61 17.60 -12.28 9.62
C CYS A 61 16.23 -11.76 9.17
N MET A 62 15.22 -12.63 9.12
CA MET A 62 13.85 -12.27 8.77
C MET A 62 13.22 -11.34 9.80
N PHE A 63 13.47 -11.57 11.08
CA PHE A 63 13.01 -10.71 12.17
C PHE A 63 13.57 -9.28 12.05
N PHE A 64 14.89 -9.15 11.88
CA PHE A 64 15.51 -7.83 11.69
C PHE A 64 15.09 -7.16 10.38
N GLY A 65 14.89 -7.94 9.31
CA GLY A 65 14.35 -7.45 8.04
C GLY A 65 12.94 -6.88 8.20
N ALA A 66 12.06 -7.60 8.89
CA ALA A 66 10.69 -7.17 9.17
C ALA A 66 10.65 -5.92 10.06
N LEU A 67 11.48 -5.86 11.11
CA LEU A 67 11.61 -4.67 11.96
C LEU A 67 12.09 -3.45 11.17
N GLY A 68 13.10 -3.63 10.33
CA GLY A 68 13.61 -2.57 9.45
C GLY A 68 12.52 -2.05 8.51
N GLN A 69 11.75 -2.96 7.91
CA GLN A 69 10.63 -2.62 7.04
C GLN A 69 9.56 -1.81 7.81
N ILE A 70 9.08 -2.30 8.95
CA ILE A 70 8.06 -1.62 9.77
C ILE A 70 8.52 -0.20 10.15
N ASN A 71 9.78 -0.04 10.54
CA ASN A 71 10.33 1.27 10.90
C ASN A 71 10.29 2.27 9.73
N SER A 72 10.63 1.83 8.50
CA SER A 72 10.54 2.68 7.31
C SER A 72 9.09 3.08 6.99
N TRP A 73 8.13 2.18 7.18
CA TRP A 73 6.71 2.44 6.93
C TRP A 73 6.04 3.33 7.99
N LEU A 74 6.62 3.43 9.19
CA LEU A 74 6.09 4.29 10.24
C LEU A 74 6.32 5.79 9.91
N VAL A 75 7.50 6.10 9.37
CA VAL A 75 7.94 7.49 9.15
C VAL A 75 7.36 8.06 7.85
N GLY A 76 7.47 7.33 6.74
CA GLY A 76 7.18 7.85 5.40
C GLY A 76 5.80 8.50 5.25
N PRO A 77 4.69 7.77 5.48
CA PRO A 77 3.33 8.29 5.30
C PRO A 77 3.04 9.51 6.17
N ILE A 78 3.60 9.55 7.38
CA ILE A 78 3.31 10.61 8.35
C ILE A 78 3.96 11.93 7.94
N TYR A 79 5.18 11.89 7.40
CA TYR A 79 5.82 13.10 6.86
C TYR A 79 5.15 13.55 5.55
N MET A 80 4.69 12.62 4.70
CA MET A 80 3.88 12.98 3.53
C MET A 80 2.57 13.67 3.95
N LEU A 81 1.92 13.13 4.96
CA LEU A 81 0.68 13.66 5.54
C LEU A 81 0.91 15.03 6.19
N GLN A 82 2.04 15.20 6.86
CA GLN A 82 2.45 16.47 7.43
C GLN A 82 2.63 17.54 6.36
N GLU A 83 3.33 17.23 5.27
CA GLU A 83 3.59 18.20 4.21
C GLU A 83 2.29 18.61 3.52
N ALA A 84 1.40 17.64 3.23
CA ALA A 84 0.05 17.92 2.74
C ALA A 84 -0.77 18.78 3.72
N SER A 85 -0.54 18.66 5.03
CA SER A 85 -1.19 19.50 6.04
C SER A 85 -0.55 20.89 6.18
N ARG A 86 0.68 21.12 5.71
CA ARG A 86 1.33 22.44 5.76
C ARG A 86 0.88 23.36 4.64
N GLU A 87 0.81 22.84 3.42
CA GLU A 87 0.49 23.65 2.24
C GLU A 87 -0.97 24.11 2.25
N ASP A 88 -1.91 23.22 2.61
CA ASP A 88 -3.35 23.45 2.44
C ASP A 88 -4.16 23.25 3.73
N ASN A 89 -3.52 23.11 4.90
CA ASN A 89 -4.18 22.76 6.18
C ASN A 89 -5.27 21.68 6.04
N LEU A 90 -4.98 20.62 5.29
CA LEU A 90 -5.97 19.60 4.89
C LEU A 90 -6.41 18.67 6.03
N LEU A 91 -5.67 18.63 7.14
CA LEU A 91 -5.88 17.63 8.21
C LEU A 91 -6.02 18.28 9.59
N GLY A 92 -5.70 19.56 9.68
CA GLY A 92 -5.82 20.34 10.89
C GLY A 92 -4.53 20.48 11.63
N ASP A 93 -4.44 21.59 12.35
CA ASP A 93 -3.22 22.07 12.97
C ASP A 93 -2.58 21.02 13.90
N ARG A 94 -3.37 20.13 14.51
CA ARG A 94 -2.88 19.08 15.42
C ARG A 94 -2.18 17.92 14.71
N ILE A 95 -2.60 17.54 13.50
CA ILE A 95 -2.03 16.40 12.76
C ILE A 95 -0.71 16.80 12.12
N GLY A 96 -0.59 18.03 11.61
CA GLY A 96 0.66 18.57 11.07
C GLY A 96 1.64 19.11 12.14
N LYS A 97 1.23 19.17 13.42
CA LYS A 97 2.04 19.75 14.49
C LYS A 97 3.24 18.86 14.80
N LEU A 98 4.42 19.48 14.73
CA LEU A 98 5.65 18.87 15.17
C LEU A 98 5.80 18.93 16.69
N HIS A 99 6.35 17.87 17.26
CA HIS A 99 6.82 17.84 18.63
C HIS A 99 7.88 18.95 18.83
N PRO A 100 7.82 19.73 19.94
CA PRO A 100 8.67 20.90 20.13
C PRO A 100 10.17 20.56 20.12
N VAL A 101 10.55 19.45 20.76
CA VAL A 101 11.93 18.95 20.88
C VAL A 101 12.34 18.14 19.64
N TRP A 102 11.71 16.98 19.44
CA TRP A 102 12.11 15.99 18.43
C TRP A 102 11.70 16.29 16.98
N LYS A 103 10.91 17.34 16.74
CA LYS A 103 10.42 17.72 15.40
C LYS A 103 9.74 16.56 14.63
N THR A 104 9.05 15.68 15.35
CA THR A 104 8.27 14.55 14.81
C THR A 104 6.76 14.79 14.91
N PRO A 105 5.92 14.29 13.99
CA PRO A 105 4.46 14.45 14.07
C PRO A 105 3.84 13.45 15.05
N ALA A 106 4.13 13.62 16.35
CA ALA A 106 3.80 12.66 17.40
C ALA A 106 2.31 12.31 17.47
N PHE A 107 1.40 13.28 17.25
CA PHE A 107 -0.04 13.01 17.28
C PHE A 107 -0.48 12.10 16.11
N ALA A 108 0.02 12.36 14.89
CA ALA A 108 -0.27 11.52 13.73
C ALA A 108 0.28 10.09 13.91
N LEU A 109 1.47 9.96 14.50
CA LEU A 109 2.08 8.67 14.87
C LEU A 109 1.18 7.89 15.83
N THR A 110 0.68 8.53 16.90
CA THR A 110 -0.21 7.89 17.86
C THR A 110 -1.53 7.47 17.21
N VAL A 111 -2.12 8.32 16.37
CA VAL A 111 -3.36 7.98 15.65
C VAL A 111 -3.15 6.78 14.72
N GLN A 112 -2.07 6.75 13.95
CA GLN A 112 -1.71 5.60 13.12
C GLN A 112 -1.51 4.34 13.96
N ALA A 113 -0.79 4.43 15.08
CA ALA A 113 -0.57 3.30 15.97
C ALA A 113 -1.88 2.72 16.53
N ILE A 114 -2.83 3.59 16.91
CA ILE A 114 -4.17 3.17 17.36
C ILE A 114 -4.91 2.47 16.23
N ILE A 115 -4.93 3.04 15.01
CA ILE A 115 -5.60 2.45 13.85
C ILE A 115 -5.02 1.07 13.55
N VAL A 116 -3.69 0.93 13.48
CA VAL A 116 -3.02 -0.36 13.24
C VAL A 116 -3.37 -1.36 14.33
N THR A 117 -3.35 -0.95 15.60
CA THR A 117 -3.73 -1.83 16.73
C THR A 117 -5.18 -2.30 16.62
N VAL A 118 -6.11 -1.41 16.25
CA VAL A 118 -7.51 -1.76 16.01
C VAL A 118 -7.64 -2.76 14.85
N LEU A 119 -6.91 -2.53 13.75
CA LEU A 119 -6.89 -3.44 12.60
C LEU A 119 -6.28 -4.80 12.96
N CYS A 120 -5.29 -4.87 13.86
CA CYS A 120 -4.77 -6.14 14.35
C CYS A 120 -5.84 -6.98 15.06
N PHE A 121 -6.82 -6.37 15.72
CA PHE A 121 -7.93 -7.13 16.33
C PHE A 121 -8.81 -7.85 15.31
N SER A 122 -8.74 -7.50 14.01
CA SER A 122 -9.45 -8.24 12.96
C SER A 122 -9.01 -9.72 12.85
N THR A 123 -7.81 -10.04 13.34
CA THR A 123 -7.29 -11.41 13.43
C THR A 123 -8.11 -12.31 14.37
N PHE A 124 -8.75 -11.74 15.39
CA PHE A 124 -9.62 -12.49 16.32
C PHE A 124 -11.02 -12.75 15.77
N ILE A 125 -11.47 -11.93 14.82
CA ILE A 125 -12.81 -12.00 14.23
C ILE A 125 -12.80 -12.88 12.97
N SER A 126 -11.63 -13.04 12.35
CA SER A 126 -11.47 -13.81 11.11
C SER A 126 -11.39 -15.32 11.40
N PRO A 127 -11.82 -16.18 10.46
CA PRO A 127 -11.77 -17.65 10.64
C PRO A 127 -10.36 -18.20 10.87
N SER A 128 -9.34 -17.50 10.36
CA SER A 128 -7.94 -17.84 10.53
C SER A 128 -7.05 -16.59 10.42
N VAL A 129 -5.81 -16.71 10.88
CA VAL A 129 -4.78 -15.66 10.72
C VAL A 129 -4.50 -15.41 9.23
N ALA A 130 -4.47 -16.47 8.41
CA ALA A 130 -4.29 -16.35 6.96
C ALA A 130 -5.45 -15.58 6.29
N ALA A 131 -6.70 -15.83 6.71
CA ALA A 131 -7.86 -15.09 6.23
C ALA A 131 -7.79 -13.61 6.61
N ALA A 132 -7.43 -13.29 7.86
CA ALA A 132 -7.25 -11.92 8.30
C ALA A 132 -6.14 -11.21 7.52
N TYR A 133 -4.98 -11.86 7.39
CA TYR A 133 -3.84 -11.35 6.64
C TYR A 133 -4.22 -11.05 5.19
N TRP A 134 -4.82 -12.02 4.49
CA TRP A 134 -5.28 -11.81 3.12
C TRP A 134 -6.27 -10.67 3.01
N MET A 135 -7.25 -10.60 3.91
CA MET A 135 -8.27 -9.55 3.89
C MET A 135 -7.64 -8.17 4.08
N LEU A 136 -6.71 -8.02 5.04
CA LEU A 136 -5.99 -6.77 5.27
C LEU A 136 -5.11 -6.39 4.07
N THR A 137 -4.43 -7.36 3.46
CA THR A 137 -3.66 -7.14 2.23
C THR A 137 -4.56 -6.68 1.09
N ALA A 138 -5.67 -7.38 0.83
CA ALA A 138 -6.61 -7.03 -0.23
C ALA A 138 -7.22 -5.63 -0.03
N LEU A 139 -7.61 -5.29 1.21
CA LEU A 139 -8.11 -3.95 1.57
C LEU A 139 -7.04 -2.88 1.35
N THR A 140 -5.81 -3.14 1.77
CA THR A 140 -4.69 -2.22 1.56
C THR A 140 -4.44 -2.02 0.07
N THR A 141 -4.42 -3.09 -0.72
CA THR A 141 -4.21 -3.04 -2.17
C THR A 141 -5.30 -2.22 -2.87
N ILE A 142 -6.58 -2.44 -2.56
CA ILE A 142 -7.66 -1.69 -3.22
C ILE A 142 -7.63 -0.21 -2.83
N THR A 143 -7.39 0.11 -1.56
CA THR A 143 -7.25 1.51 -1.11
C THR A 143 -6.05 2.19 -1.77
N TYR A 144 -4.96 1.45 -2.02
CA TYR A 144 -3.80 1.98 -2.72
C TYR A 144 -4.08 2.20 -4.21
N PHE A 145 -4.83 1.31 -4.85
CA PHE A 145 -5.07 1.34 -6.30
C PHE A 145 -6.12 2.37 -6.74
N ILE A 146 -7.08 2.72 -5.88
CA ILE A 146 -8.10 3.74 -6.20
C ILE A 146 -7.46 5.08 -6.64
N PRO A 147 -6.50 5.67 -5.89
CA PRO A 147 -5.78 6.85 -6.34
C PRO A 147 -5.08 6.67 -7.70
N TYR A 148 -4.46 5.51 -7.97
CA TYR A 148 -3.81 5.26 -9.27
C TYR A 148 -4.83 5.22 -10.42
N LEU A 149 -6.01 4.63 -10.20
CA LEU A 149 -7.09 4.62 -11.18
C LEU A 149 -7.59 6.03 -11.52
N VAL A 150 -7.53 6.98 -10.57
CA VAL A 150 -7.83 8.40 -10.82
C VAL A 150 -6.65 9.12 -11.45
N MET A 151 -5.42 8.78 -11.07
CA MET A 151 -4.19 9.43 -11.52
C MET A 151 -3.93 9.24 -13.02
N PHE A 152 -4.17 8.04 -13.58
CA PHE A 152 -3.93 7.79 -15.01
C PHE A 152 -4.86 8.61 -15.93
N PRO A 153 -6.20 8.67 -15.72
CA PRO A 153 -7.07 9.59 -16.44
C PRO A 153 -6.73 11.07 -16.20
N ALA A 154 -6.33 11.44 -14.97
CA ALA A 154 -5.92 12.80 -14.66
C ALA A 154 -4.70 13.24 -15.48
N PHE A 155 -3.76 12.32 -15.76
CA PHE A 155 -2.63 12.59 -16.67
C PHE A 155 -3.10 12.95 -18.09
N TRP A 156 -4.08 12.23 -18.64
CA TRP A 156 -4.64 12.57 -19.95
C TRP A 156 -5.41 13.89 -19.93
N ARG A 157 -6.19 14.13 -18.88
CA ARG A 157 -6.88 15.41 -18.69
C ARG A 157 -5.87 16.56 -18.68
N LEU A 158 -4.80 16.45 -17.88
CA LEU A 158 -3.75 17.46 -17.78
C LEU A 158 -3.07 17.74 -19.13
N ARG A 159 -2.80 16.70 -19.93
CA ARG A 159 -2.25 16.84 -21.28
C ARG A 159 -3.17 17.61 -22.23
N LYS A 160 -4.48 17.46 -22.11
CA LYS A 160 -5.48 18.15 -22.94
C LYS A 160 -5.75 19.57 -22.45
N THR A 161 -5.90 19.76 -21.14
CA THR A 161 -6.32 21.05 -20.56
C THR A 161 -5.17 22.03 -20.36
N GLN A 162 -3.94 21.53 -20.19
CA GLN A 162 -2.77 22.36 -19.89
C GLN A 162 -1.55 21.90 -20.73
N PRO A 163 -1.61 21.98 -22.07
CA PRO A 163 -0.53 21.48 -22.93
C PRO A 163 0.77 22.28 -22.75
N ASP A 164 0.70 23.59 -22.55
CA ASP A 164 1.84 24.51 -22.59
C ASP A 164 2.56 24.70 -21.24
N THR A 165 2.06 24.08 -20.17
CA THR A 165 2.70 24.15 -18.85
C THR A 165 4.14 23.61 -18.93
N PRO A 166 5.15 24.35 -18.43
CA PRO A 166 6.52 23.88 -18.36
C PRO A 166 6.61 22.65 -17.46
N ARG A 167 7.35 21.62 -17.91
CA ARG A 167 7.47 20.34 -17.22
C ARG A 167 8.93 19.94 -17.16
N SER A 168 9.43 19.64 -15.96
CA SER A 168 10.80 19.17 -15.73
C SER A 168 11.07 17.82 -16.42
N PHE A 169 10.02 17.04 -16.67
CA PHE A 169 10.09 15.79 -17.42
C PHE A 169 8.90 15.67 -18.39
N LYS A 170 9.18 15.24 -19.63
CA LYS A 170 8.16 14.94 -20.65
C LYS A 170 8.41 13.54 -21.19
N ILE A 171 7.37 12.70 -21.21
CA ILE A 171 7.41 11.42 -21.92
C ILE A 171 7.65 11.73 -23.42
N PRO A 172 8.70 11.16 -24.03
CA PRO A 172 9.07 11.46 -25.40
C PRO A 172 8.03 10.92 -26.40
N GLY A 173 7.92 11.59 -27.55
CA GLY A 173 7.03 11.20 -28.64
C GLY A 173 5.56 11.55 -28.43
N LYS A 174 4.75 11.27 -29.46
CA LYS A 174 3.30 11.53 -29.47
C LYS A 174 2.48 10.32 -29.00
N VAL A 175 3.01 9.12 -29.17
CA VAL A 175 2.32 7.85 -28.93
C VAL A 175 2.52 7.33 -27.49
N LEU A 176 3.75 7.32 -27.00
CA LEU A 176 4.09 6.82 -25.65
C LEU A 176 3.32 7.52 -24.51
N PRO A 177 3.07 8.85 -24.56
CA PRO A 177 2.25 9.50 -23.53
C PRO A 177 0.79 9.04 -23.50
N ALA A 178 0.28 8.44 -24.57
CA ALA A 178 -1.06 7.86 -24.57
C ALA A 178 -1.01 6.39 -24.10
N ILE A 179 -0.06 5.61 -24.63
CA ILE A 179 0.03 4.17 -24.37
C ILE A 179 0.45 3.86 -22.94
N LEU A 180 1.48 4.52 -22.40
CA LEU A 180 2.03 4.15 -21.08
C LEU A 180 1.01 4.33 -19.94
N PRO A 181 0.27 5.45 -19.84
CA PRO A 181 -0.80 5.58 -18.86
C PRO A 181 -1.96 4.62 -19.10
N ALA A 182 -2.27 4.27 -20.36
CA ALA A 182 -3.33 3.31 -20.68
C ALA A 182 -2.96 1.92 -20.17
N LEU A 183 -1.74 1.47 -20.45
CA LEU A 183 -1.23 0.19 -19.96
C LEU A 183 -1.21 0.18 -18.43
N GLY A 184 -0.72 1.24 -17.79
CA GLY A 184 -0.76 1.36 -16.33
C GLY A 184 -2.18 1.26 -15.75
N PHE A 185 -3.14 1.98 -16.35
CA PHE A 185 -4.54 1.89 -15.95
C PHE A 185 -5.10 0.49 -16.12
N LEU A 186 -4.89 -0.15 -17.29
CA LEU A 186 -5.38 -1.50 -17.55
C LEU A 186 -4.76 -2.52 -16.59
N SER A 187 -3.46 -2.40 -16.26
CA SER A 187 -2.80 -3.27 -15.28
C SER A 187 -3.40 -3.12 -13.90
N ILE A 188 -3.64 -1.89 -13.42
CA ILE A 188 -4.25 -1.66 -12.10
C ILE A 188 -5.72 -2.11 -12.11
N ALA A 189 -6.48 -1.83 -13.17
CA ALA A 189 -7.86 -2.28 -13.31
C ALA A 189 -7.96 -3.81 -13.31
N PHE A 190 -7.05 -4.48 -14.02
CA PHE A 190 -6.95 -5.94 -14.00
C PHE A 190 -6.61 -6.46 -12.59
N ALA A 191 -5.65 -5.85 -11.90
CA ALA A 191 -5.31 -6.24 -10.54
C ALA A 191 -6.48 -6.04 -9.55
N VAL A 192 -7.24 -4.96 -9.70
CA VAL A 192 -8.49 -4.75 -8.94
C VAL A 192 -9.52 -5.85 -9.25
N ALA A 193 -9.68 -6.23 -10.51
CA ALA A 193 -10.58 -7.33 -10.87
C ALA A 193 -10.16 -8.66 -10.22
N LEU A 194 -8.85 -8.94 -10.16
CA LEU A 194 -8.32 -10.14 -9.50
C LEU A 194 -8.58 -10.15 -8.00
N LEU A 195 -8.63 -9.00 -7.32
CA LEU A 195 -8.97 -8.93 -5.89
C LEU A 195 -10.37 -9.46 -5.60
N PHE A 196 -11.29 -9.40 -6.57
CA PHE A 196 -12.64 -9.95 -6.42
C PHE A 196 -12.71 -11.46 -6.56
N ILE A 197 -11.60 -12.12 -6.89
CA ILE A 197 -11.50 -13.58 -6.94
C ILE A 197 -10.89 -14.05 -5.61
N PRO A 198 -11.67 -14.66 -4.70
CA PRO A 198 -11.13 -15.14 -3.44
C PRO A 198 -10.16 -16.32 -3.67
N PRO A 199 -9.11 -16.45 -2.84
CA PRO A 199 -8.20 -17.59 -2.92
C PRO A 199 -8.94 -18.88 -2.54
N SER A 200 -8.76 -19.94 -3.33
CA SER A 200 -9.44 -21.23 -3.10
C SER A 200 -8.93 -22.00 -1.87
N GLN A 201 -7.77 -21.62 -1.34
CA GLN A 201 -7.09 -22.30 -0.24
C GLN A 201 -7.48 -21.75 1.13
N ILE A 202 -8.14 -20.58 1.19
CA ILE A 202 -8.52 -19.93 2.43
C ILE A 202 -10.05 -19.90 2.52
N ASP A 203 -10.59 -20.28 3.68
CA ASP A 203 -12.00 -20.03 3.96
C ASP A 203 -12.24 -18.51 4.18
N MET A 204 -12.78 -17.88 3.15
CA MET A 204 -13.16 -16.46 3.15
C MET A 204 -14.66 -16.27 3.38
N GLY A 205 -15.38 -17.36 3.72
CA GLY A 205 -16.84 -17.39 3.75
C GLY A 205 -17.46 -17.32 2.35
N GLY A 206 -18.73 -16.91 2.29
CA GLY A 206 -19.44 -16.80 1.02
C GLY A 206 -18.90 -15.68 0.14
N TYR A 207 -18.92 -15.88 -1.19
CA TYR A 207 -18.45 -14.90 -2.18
C TYR A 207 -19.04 -13.49 -1.96
N PHE A 208 -20.34 -13.40 -1.70
CA PHE A 208 -21.01 -12.11 -1.46
C PHE A 208 -20.51 -11.41 -0.18
N GLN A 209 -20.17 -12.17 0.86
CA GLN A 209 -19.61 -11.59 2.09
C GLN A 209 -18.18 -11.08 1.83
N TYR A 210 -17.37 -11.84 1.10
CA TYR A 210 -16.02 -11.44 0.69
C TYR A 210 -16.03 -10.17 -0.18
N ALA A 211 -16.79 -10.19 -1.28
CA ALA A 211 -16.92 -9.06 -2.18
C ALA A 211 -17.51 -7.84 -1.46
N GLY A 212 -18.52 -8.05 -0.59
CA GLY A 212 -19.12 -7.01 0.24
C GLY A 212 -18.11 -6.36 1.20
N LYS A 213 -17.23 -7.14 1.82
CA LYS A 213 -16.16 -6.61 2.70
C LYS A 213 -15.13 -5.78 1.90
N ILE A 214 -14.75 -6.22 0.69
CA ILE A 214 -13.82 -5.47 -0.16
C ILE A 214 -14.43 -4.16 -0.62
N ILE A 215 -15.66 -4.20 -1.16
CA ILE A 215 -16.37 -3.01 -1.64
C ILE A 215 -16.65 -2.07 -0.47
N GLY A 216 -17.15 -2.61 0.64
CA GLY A 216 -17.44 -1.84 1.85
C GLY A 216 -16.20 -1.15 2.40
N GLY A 217 -15.06 -1.84 2.47
CA GLY A 217 -13.79 -1.26 2.90
C GLY A 217 -13.27 -0.19 1.93
N ALA A 218 -13.36 -0.44 0.62
CA ALA A 218 -12.98 0.53 -0.40
C ALA A 218 -13.84 1.81 -0.33
N VAL A 219 -15.17 1.66 -0.26
CA VAL A 219 -16.12 2.77 -0.14
C VAL A 219 -15.88 3.52 1.17
N LEU A 220 -15.70 2.81 2.29
CA LEU A 220 -15.40 3.42 3.58
C LEU A 220 -14.13 4.27 3.50
N ALA A 221 -13.05 3.74 2.89
CA ALA A 221 -11.80 4.48 2.74
C ALA A 221 -11.99 5.77 1.92
N VAL A 222 -12.72 5.70 0.81
CA VAL A 222 -13.04 6.87 -0.03
C VAL A 222 -13.90 7.87 0.74
N VAL A 223 -14.96 7.42 1.41
CA VAL A 223 -15.86 8.28 2.19
C VAL A 223 -15.11 8.97 3.33
N VAL A 224 -14.24 8.25 4.04
CA VAL A 224 -13.41 8.83 5.10
C VAL A 224 -12.45 9.88 4.53
N ALA A 225 -11.78 9.59 3.42
CA ALA A 225 -10.89 10.55 2.76
C ALA A 225 -11.63 11.82 2.32
N GLU A 226 -12.76 11.66 1.63
CA GLU A 226 -13.62 12.76 1.17
C GLU A 226 -14.19 13.58 2.33
N TYR A 227 -14.63 12.92 3.41
CA TYR A 227 -15.13 13.57 4.61
C TYR A 227 -14.05 14.43 5.26
N ILE A 228 -12.84 13.89 5.42
CA ILE A 228 -11.70 14.60 5.98
C ILE A 228 -11.37 15.83 5.10
N TYR A 229 -11.30 15.64 3.79
CA TYR A 229 -11.01 16.70 2.83
C TYR A 229 -12.04 17.83 2.86
N HIS A 230 -13.33 17.52 2.76
CA HIS A 230 -14.41 18.52 2.79
C HIS A 230 -14.50 19.25 4.13
N ARG A 231 -14.27 18.53 5.24
CA ARG A 231 -14.24 19.15 6.57
C ARG A 231 -13.08 20.15 6.68
N ALA A 232 -11.93 19.83 6.12
CA ALA A 232 -10.77 20.71 6.10
C ALA A 232 -11.00 21.95 5.23
N GLN A 233 -11.55 21.79 4.01
CA GLN A 233 -11.92 22.92 3.17
C GLN A 233 -12.90 23.88 3.89
N LYS A 234 -13.96 23.35 4.52
CA LYS A 234 -14.91 24.16 5.30
C LYS A 234 -14.24 24.89 6.47
N ARG A 235 -13.31 24.26 7.17
CA ARG A 235 -12.55 24.90 8.24
C ARG A 235 -11.66 26.03 7.70
N ASN A 236 -10.93 25.78 6.61
CA ASN A 236 -10.00 26.75 6.04
C ASN A 236 -10.74 27.97 5.47
N ALA A 237 -11.89 27.75 4.84
CA ALA A 237 -12.78 28.84 4.42
C ALA A 237 -13.24 29.70 5.61
N ARG A 238 -13.59 29.09 6.74
CA ARG A 238 -13.97 29.82 7.98
C ARG A 238 -12.80 30.61 8.57
N LEU A 239 -11.60 30.04 8.58
CA LEU A 239 -10.38 30.71 9.08
C LEU A 239 -9.99 31.90 8.19
N SER A 240 -10.09 31.76 6.87
CA SER A 240 -9.87 32.86 5.92
C SER A 240 -10.86 34.01 6.13
N MET A 241 -12.14 33.71 6.37
CA MET A 241 -13.15 34.74 6.69
C MET A 241 -12.94 35.38 8.08
N ALA A 242 -12.38 34.66 9.05
CA ALA A 242 -12.13 35.16 10.40
C ALA A 242 -10.83 35.97 10.53
N GLY A 243 -9.81 35.66 9.73
CA GLY A 243 -8.50 36.35 9.71
C GLY A 243 -8.44 37.56 8.78
N GLY A 244 -9.52 37.87 8.05
CA GLY A 244 -9.63 39.05 7.18
C GLY A 244 -10.07 40.34 7.90
N LYS A 245 -9.67 40.53 9.16
CA LYS A 245 -9.84 41.78 9.92
C LYS A 245 -8.49 42.32 10.36
#